data_AF-A0A7C6U7P1-F1
#
_entry.id   AF-A0A7C6U7P1-F1
#
_cell.length_a   1.000
_cell.length_b   1.000
_cell.length_c   1.000
_cell.angle_alpha   90.00
_cell.angle_beta   90.00
_cell.angle_gamma   90.00
#
_symmetry.space_group_name_H-M   'P 1'
#
loop_
_entity.id
_entity.type
_entity.pdbx_description
1 polymer ?
#
loop_
_entity_poly.entity_id
_entity_poly.type
_entity_poly.pdbx_seq_one_letter_code
_entity_poly.pdbx_strand_id
1 'polypeptide(L)'
;MTAREARGRTAEIVGVFALVMVSLVVILSLRTDLPTTPPVMSDALGPENGERVDDYLPRAAATLDAADDDPRWALVTAGWAWSVPEAAGVVRDLPRVSGIYVQVPVDGVAMPVTGVTLPEPVAGETSREPVLERGLEQVVTRLEAAGGPGGADPATP
;
A
#
# COMPACT_ATOMS: atom_id res chain seq x y z
N MET A 1 -58.11 -27.20 24.07
CA MET A 1 -57.45 -26.45 22.99
C MET A 1 -57.00 -27.46 21.95
N THR A 2 -57.67 -27.53 20.80
CA THR A 2 -57.52 -28.66 19.87
C THR A 2 -56.32 -28.44 18.94
N ALA A 3 -55.61 -29.51 18.56
CA ALA A 3 -54.37 -29.46 17.77
C ALA A 3 -54.47 -28.70 16.42
N ARG A 4 -55.70 -28.43 15.95
CA ARG A 4 -56.01 -27.68 14.74
C ARG A 4 -55.82 -26.16 14.90
N GLU A 5 -56.12 -25.61 16.08
CA GLU A 5 -55.93 -24.18 16.37
C GLU A 5 -54.44 -23.83 16.52
N ALA A 6 -53.66 -24.72 17.13
CA ALA A 6 -52.21 -24.55 17.26
C ALA A 6 -51.47 -24.58 15.91
N ARG A 7 -51.93 -25.43 14.97
CA ARG A 7 -51.41 -25.51 13.59
C ARG A 7 -51.76 -24.27 12.76
N GLY A 8 -52.96 -23.72 12.91
CA GLY A 8 -53.35 -22.47 12.23
C GLY A 8 -52.49 -21.29 12.67
N ARG A 9 -52.27 -21.17 13.98
CA ARG A 9 -51.48 -20.07 14.56
C ARG A 9 -49.97 -20.18 14.26
N THR A 10 -49.43 -21.40 14.15
CA THR A 10 -48.05 -21.61 13.69
C THR A 10 -47.88 -21.32 12.19
N ALA A 11 -48.85 -21.70 11.35
CA ALA A 11 -48.83 -21.35 9.94
C ALA A 11 -48.91 -19.83 9.72
N GLU A 12 -49.71 -19.12 10.52
CA GLU A 12 -49.80 -17.65 10.50
C GLU A 12 -48.47 -16.99 10.91
N ILE A 13 -47.84 -17.46 12.00
CA ILE A 13 -46.54 -16.97 12.46
C ILE A 13 -45.45 -17.21 11.41
N VAL A 14 -45.43 -18.39 10.78
CA VAL A 14 -44.46 -18.71 9.72
C VAL A 14 -44.69 -17.83 8.49
N GLY A 15 -45.94 -17.57 8.13
CA GLY A 15 -46.29 -16.67 7.03
C GLY A 15 -45.83 -15.23 7.28
N VAL A 16 -46.08 -14.71 8.49
CA VAL A 16 -45.61 -13.37 8.88
C VAL A 16 -44.09 -13.30 8.90
N PHE A 17 -43.41 -14.32 9.44
CA PHE A 17 -41.96 -14.35 9.46
C PHE A 17 -41.36 -14.37 8.04
N ALA A 18 -41.90 -15.21 7.16
CA ALA A 18 -41.47 -15.25 5.76
C ALA A 18 -41.69 -13.90 5.06
N LEU A 19 -42.83 -13.26 5.29
CA LEU A 19 -43.13 -11.93 4.74
C LEU A 19 -42.13 -10.88 5.25
N VAL A 20 -41.83 -10.87 6.55
CA VAL A 20 -40.84 -9.95 7.14
C VAL A 20 -39.45 -10.21 6.57
N MET A 21 -39.06 -11.48 6.41
CA MET A 21 -37.75 -11.84 5.87
C MET A 21 -37.60 -11.43 4.41
N VAL A 22 -38.62 -11.67 3.58
CA VAL A 22 -38.64 -11.22 2.17
C VAL A 22 -38.62 -9.70 2.10
N SER A 23 -39.42 -9.03 2.92
CA SER A 23 -39.45 -7.56 2.98
C SER A 23 -38.09 -7.00 3.38
N LEU A 24 -37.42 -7.61 4.35
CA LEU A 24 -36.08 -7.22 4.78
C LEU A 24 -35.06 -7.39 3.63
N VAL A 25 -35.10 -8.52 2.92
CA VAL A 25 -34.20 -8.75 1.76
C VAL A 25 -34.44 -7.73 0.66
N VAL A 26 -35.70 -7.44 0.32
CA VAL A 26 -36.04 -6.44 -0.69
C VAL A 26 -35.57 -5.05 -0.28
N ILE A 27 -35.82 -4.65 0.98
CA ILE A 27 -35.36 -3.36 1.52
C ILE A 27 -33.83 -3.28 1.51
N LEU A 28 -33.15 -4.35 1.90
CA LEU A 28 -31.69 -4.39 1.92
C LEU A 28 -31.14 -4.31 0.48
N SER A 29 -31.66 -5.11 -0.46
CA SER A 29 -31.25 -5.06 -1.87
C SER A 29 -31.46 -3.68 -2.50
N LEU A 30 -32.59 -3.03 -2.27
CA LEU A 30 -32.86 -1.68 -2.78
C LEU A 30 -32.02 -0.58 -2.11
N ARG A 31 -31.45 -0.87 -0.92
CA ARG A 31 -30.56 0.05 -0.18
C ARG A 31 -29.08 -0.21 -0.46
N THR A 32 -28.73 -1.36 -1.02
CA THR A 32 -27.35 -1.80 -1.27
C THR A 32 -26.92 -1.59 -2.72
N ASP A 33 -27.32 -0.50 -3.35
CA ASP A 33 -26.47 0.10 -4.39
C ASP A 33 -25.21 0.64 -3.69
N LEU A 34 -24.35 -0.28 -3.23
CA LEU A 34 -23.01 0.07 -2.80
C LEU A 34 -22.32 0.64 -4.02
N PRO A 35 -21.69 1.84 -3.94
CA PRO A 35 -20.86 2.31 -5.02
C PRO A 35 -19.83 1.22 -5.34
N THR A 36 -19.99 0.58 -6.50
CA THR A 36 -19.09 -0.46 -7.01
C THR A 36 -17.80 0.14 -7.53
N THR A 37 -17.68 1.47 -7.54
CA THR A 37 -16.40 2.14 -7.72
C THR A 37 -15.54 1.72 -6.53
N PRO A 38 -14.51 0.89 -6.73
CA PRO A 38 -13.54 0.64 -5.68
C PRO A 38 -13.11 2.00 -5.15
N PRO A 39 -12.97 2.20 -3.83
CA PRO A 39 -12.32 3.41 -3.35
C PRO A 39 -11.03 3.54 -4.14
N VAL A 40 -10.79 4.70 -4.74
CA VAL A 40 -9.53 4.98 -5.41
C VAL A 40 -8.46 4.85 -4.33
N MET A 41 -7.90 3.65 -4.20
CA MET A 41 -6.67 3.42 -3.46
C MET A 41 -5.62 4.05 -4.36
N SER A 42 -5.48 5.37 -4.25
CA SER A 42 -4.62 6.19 -5.10
C SER A 42 -3.15 5.80 -5.01
N ASP A 43 -2.81 4.84 -4.14
CA ASP A 43 -1.47 4.37 -3.86
C ASP A 43 -1.33 2.83 -3.95
N ALA A 44 -2.39 2.11 -4.36
CA ALA A 44 -2.28 0.68 -4.61
C ALA A 44 -1.67 0.45 -6.00
N LEU A 45 -0.35 0.27 -6.04
CA LEU A 45 0.36 -0.19 -7.23
C LEU A 45 0.23 -1.71 -7.34
N GLY A 46 -0.36 -2.19 -8.44
CA GLY A 46 -0.40 -3.62 -8.77
C GLY A 46 -1.60 -4.04 -9.60
N PRO A 47 -1.71 -5.35 -9.89
CA PRO A 47 -2.89 -5.93 -10.52
C PRO A 47 -4.14 -5.70 -9.69
N GLU A 48 -5.27 -5.49 -10.36
CA GLU A 48 -6.56 -5.51 -9.69
C GLU A 48 -6.89 -6.91 -9.16
N ASN A 49 -7.81 -7.01 -8.20
CA ASN A 49 -8.20 -8.29 -7.63
C ASN A 49 -8.72 -9.25 -8.72
N GLY A 50 -7.93 -10.30 -9.00
CA GLY A 50 -8.25 -11.30 -10.03
C GLY A 50 -7.80 -10.95 -11.45
N GLU A 51 -7.14 -9.81 -11.66
CA GLU A 51 -6.52 -9.47 -12.93
C GLU A 51 -5.30 -10.36 -13.17
N ARG A 52 -5.15 -10.84 -14.42
CA ARG A 52 -3.97 -11.63 -14.81
C ARG A 52 -2.79 -10.71 -15.05
N VAL A 53 -1.58 -11.17 -14.73
CA VAL A 53 -0.35 -10.40 -14.94
C VAL A 53 -0.19 -9.97 -16.41
N ASP A 54 -0.56 -10.84 -17.36
CA ASP A 54 -0.47 -10.54 -18.79
C ASP A 54 -1.41 -9.41 -19.24
N ASP A 55 -2.53 -9.20 -18.51
CA ASP A 55 -3.48 -8.11 -18.76
C ASP A 55 -3.06 -6.83 -18.01
N TYR A 56 -2.44 -6.99 -16.83
CA TYR A 56 -1.91 -5.91 -16.01
C TYR A 56 -0.79 -5.14 -16.71
N LEU A 57 0.21 -5.84 -17.27
CA LEU A 57 1.42 -5.19 -17.79
C LEU A 57 1.13 -4.20 -18.94
N PRO A 58 0.32 -4.53 -19.97
CA PRO A 58 -0.06 -3.58 -21.02
C PRO A 58 -0.86 -2.40 -20.48
N ARG A 59 -1.77 -2.63 -19.54
CA ARG A 59 -2.56 -1.57 -18.90
C ARG A 59 -1.68 -0.62 -18.12
N ALA A 60 -0.75 -1.15 -17.32
CA ALA A 60 0.22 -0.35 -16.58
C ALA A 60 1.10 0.47 -17.54
N ALA A 61 1.60 -0.13 -18.63
CA ALA A 61 2.37 0.57 -19.64
C ALA A 61 1.59 1.74 -20.28
N ALA A 62 0.31 1.53 -20.62
CA ALA A 62 -0.54 2.58 -21.19
C ALA A 62 -0.71 3.79 -20.25
N THR A 63 -0.58 3.62 -18.92
CA THR A 63 -0.61 4.76 -17.98
C THR A 63 0.64 5.64 -18.07
N LEU A 64 1.78 5.09 -18.50
CA LEU A 64 3.00 5.86 -18.74
C LEU A 64 2.88 6.69 -20.03
N ASP A 65 2.20 6.16 -21.06
CA ASP A 65 1.97 6.88 -22.31
C ASP A 65 0.97 8.05 -22.14
N ALA A 66 0.05 7.94 -21.18
CA ALA A 66 -0.92 8.98 -20.85
C ALA A 66 -0.34 10.09 -19.94
N ALA A 67 0.96 10.03 -19.62
CA ALA A 67 1.63 11.04 -18.82
C ALA A 67 1.76 12.37 -19.57
N ASP A 68 1.27 13.46 -18.98
CA ASP A 68 1.65 14.82 -19.40
C ASP A 68 3.08 15.18 -18.92
N ASP A 69 3.62 16.28 -19.45
CA ASP A 69 4.96 16.81 -19.13
C ASP A 69 5.02 17.59 -17.80
N ASP A 70 3.95 17.59 -17.01
CA ASP A 70 3.94 18.31 -15.74
C ASP A 70 4.88 17.64 -14.73
N PRO A 71 5.55 18.40 -13.84
CA PRO A 71 6.45 17.83 -12.84
C PRO A 71 5.73 16.87 -11.89
N ARG A 72 6.18 15.60 -11.82
CA ARG A 72 5.58 14.56 -10.98
C ARG A 72 6.62 13.84 -10.11
N TRP A 73 6.17 13.30 -8.99
CA TRP A 73 6.99 12.40 -8.16
C TRP A 73 7.06 11.02 -8.80
N ALA A 74 8.24 10.42 -8.75
CA ALA A 74 8.45 9.05 -9.21
C ALA A 74 9.17 8.24 -8.12
N LEU A 75 8.75 6.98 -7.95
CA LEU A 75 9.51 5.98 -7.22
C LEU A 75 10.34 5.20 -8.22
N VAL A 76 11.66 5.19 -8.02
CA VAL A 76 12.59 4.44 -8.87
C VAL A 76 13.07 3.23 -8.10
N THR A 77 12.73 2.04 -8.59
CA THR A 77 13.19 0.77 -8.02
C THR A 77 14.27 0.18 -8.92
N ALA A 78 15.43 -0.12 -8.35
CA ALA A 78 16.54 -0.74 -9.06
C ALA A 78 16.34 -2.27 -9.14
N GLY A 79 16.72 -2.88 -10.25
CA GLY A 79 16.74 -4.33 -10.41
C GLY A 79 17.89 -5.03 -9.65
N TRP A 80 18.84 -4.25 -9.13
CA TRP A 80 20.00 -4.69 -8.35
C TRP A 80 20.41 -3.58 -7.36
N ALA A 81 21.31 -3.90 -6.43
CA ALA A 81 21.83 -2.90 -5.50
C ALA A 81 22.73 -1.89 -6.22
N TRP A 82 22.42 -0.60 -6.10
CA TRP A 82 23.27 0.49 -6.59
C TRP A 82 24.29 0.93 -5.54
N SER A 83 25.48 1.27 -5.99
CA SER A 83 26.42 2.09 -5.23
C SER A 83 25.97 3.55 -5.17
N VAL A 84 26.50 4.32 -4.21
CA VAL A 84 26.19 5.75 -4.07
C VAL A 84 26.51 6.55 -5.35
N PRO A 85 27.66 6.36 -6.02
CA PRO A 85 27.96 7.08 -7.27
C PRO A 85 27.00 6.72 -8.41
N GLU A 86 26.59 5.45 -8.52
CA GLU A 86 25.60 5.04 -9.53
C GLU A 86 24.26 5.72 -9.28
N ALA A 87 23.76 5.69 -8.05
CA ALA A 87 22.51 6.34 -7.68
C ALA A 87 22.57 7.86 -7.93
N ALA A 88 23.69 8.50 -7.57
CA ALA A 88 23.91 9.92 -7.82
C ALA A 88 23.93 10.25 -9.33
N GLY A 89 24.50 9.37 -10.15
CA GLY A 89 24.48 9.47 -11.61
C GLY A 89 23.08 9.41 -12.19
N VAL A 90 22.24 8.47 -11.71
CA VAL A 90 20.84 8.31 -12.17
C VAL A 90 20.00 9.55 -11.86
N VAL A 91 20.19 10.16 -10.69
CA VAL A 91 19.38 11.31 -10.23
C VAL A 91 20.02 12.67 -10.51
N ARG A 92 21.14 12.71 -11.24
CA ARG A 92 21.93 13.93 -11.43
C ARG A 92 21.12 15.07 -12.02
N ASP A 93 20.30 14.75 -13.01
CA ASP A 93 19.55 15.74 -13.78
C ASP A 93 18.14 15.99 -13.20
N LEU A 94 17.83 15.37 -12.05
CA LEU A 94 16.57 15.60 -11.33
C LEU A 94 16.65 16.86 -10.45
N PRO A 95 15.56 17.64 -10.34
CA PRO A 95 15.54 18.84 -9.52
C PRO A 95 15.60 18.51 -8.03
N ARG A 96 15.06 17.37 -7.60
CA ARG A 96 14.95 16.98 -6.19
C ARG A 96 14.90 15.46 -6.00
N VAL A 97 15.49 14.99 -4.91
CA VAL A 97 15.35 13.61 -4.41
C VAL A 97 14.80 13.66 -2.99
N SER A 98 13.58 13.17 -2.78
CA SER A 98 12.91 13.26 -1.47
C SER A 98 13.47 12.30 -0.42
N GLY A 99 13.95 11.14 -0.85
CA GLY A 99 14.32 10.07 0.07
C GLY A 99 14.93 8.89 -0.65
N ILE A 100 15.51 7.99 0.14
CA ILE A 100 15.94 6.68 -0.31
C ILE A 100 15.27 5.61 0.54
N TYR A 101 14.95 4.50 -0.12
CA TYR A 101 14.41 3.29 0.49
C TYR A 101 15.44 2.19 0.30
N VAL A 102 15.94 1.65 1.39
CA VAL A 102 16.99 0.64 1.38
C VAL A 102 16.42 -0.67 1.89
N GLN A 103 16.64 -1.72 1.11
CA GLN A 103 16.41 -3.09 1.53
C GLN A 103 17.76 -3.77 1.68
N VAL A 104 18.06 -4.28 2.87
CA VAL A 104 19.27 -5.07 3.11
C VAL A 104 18.96 -6.51 2.72
N PRO A 105 19.61 -7.09 1.70
CA PRO A 105 19.38 -8.48 1.33
C PRO A 105 19.95 -9.40 2.40
N VAL A 106 19.08 -10.17 3.05
CA VAL A 106 19.46 -11.29 3.91
C VAL A 106 18.73 -12.52 3.42
N ASP A 107 19.49 -13.55 3.04
CA ASP A 107 18.93 -14.76 2.46
C ASP A 107 17.93 -15.43 3.41
N GLY A 108 16.74 -15.71 2.89
CA GLY A 108 15.67 -16.38 3.63
C GLY A 108 14.89 -15.51 4.62
N VAL A 109 15.12 -14.19 4.66
CA VAL A 109 14.41 -13.28 5.57
C VAL A 109 13.59 -12.26 4.77
N ALA A 110 12.31 -12.13 5.13
CA ALA A 110 11.51 -11.00 4.67
C ALA A 110 12.02 -9.73 5.37
N MET A 111 12.86 -8.97 4.65
CA MET A 111 13.54 -7.82 5.23
C MET A 111 12.68 -6.55 5.14
N PRO A 112 12.59 -5.77 6.24
CA PRO A 112 11.88 -4.50 6.22
C PRO A 112 12.61 -3.51 5.31
N VAL A 113 11.85 -2.80 4.48
CA VAL A 113 12.34 -1.65 3.71
C VAL A 113 12.48 -0.47 4.67
N THR A 114 13.68 0.08 4.78
CA THR A 114 13.96 1.24 5.65
C THR A 114 14.11 2.50 4.82
N GLY A 115 13.27 3.50 5.07
CA GLY A 115 13.29 4.79 4.39
C GLY A 115 14.00 5.88 5.19
N VAL A 116 14.72 6.76 4.49
CA VAL A 116 15.18 8.06 5.02
C VAL A 116 14.81 9.18 4.07
N THR A 117 14.34 10.29 4.64
CA THR A 117 14.17 11.55 3.91
C THR A 117 15.54 12.18 3.70
N LEU A 118 15.81 12.64 2.48
CA LEU A 118 17.06 13.31 2.16
C LEU A 118 16.91 14.83 2.20
N PRO A 119 17.87 15.56 2.79
CA PRO A 119 17.98 17.00 2.61
C PRO A 119 18.50 17.33 1.20
N GLU A 120 18.39 18.59 0.77
CA GLU A 120 19.12 19.03 -0.42
C GLU A 120 20.63 19.12 -0.15
N PRO A 121 21.47 19.01 -1.19
CA PRO A 121 22.90 19.28 -1.09
C PRO A 121 23.18 20.64 -0.47
N VAL A 122 24.20 20.72 0.39
CA VAL A 122 24.58 22.01 0.99
C VAL A 122 25.33 22.88 -0.01
N ALA A 123 25.32 24.20 0.21
CA ALA A 123 26.02 25.13 -0.67
C ALA A 123 27.51 24.76 -0.82
N GLY A 124 27.94 24.50 -2.06
CA GLY A 124 29.30 24.07 -2.39
C GLY A 124 29.44 22.60 -2.80
N GLU A 125 28.44 21.76 -2.51
CA GLU A 125 28.38 20.39 -3.05
C GLU A 125 27.94 20.45 -4.52
N THR A 126 28.72 19.84 -5.41
CA THR A 126 28.43 19.79 -6.87
C THR A 126 27.69 18.53 -7.29
N SER A 127 27.52 17.56 -6.38
CA SER A 127 26.83 16.29 -6.61
C SER A 127 25.95 15.94 -5.41
N ARG A 128 25.06 14.95 -5.61
CA ARG A 128 24.20 14.40 -4.55
C ARG A 128 24.85 13.23 -3.80
N GLU A 129 26.07 12.84 -4.15
CA GLU A 129 26.77 11.73 -3.49
C GLU A 129 26.90 11.94 -1.97
N PRO A 130 27.31 13.12 -1.46
CA PRO A 130 27.47 13.32 -0.02
C PRO A 130 26.13 13.23 0.74
N VAL A 131 25.04 13.65 0.11
CA VAL A 131 23.69 13.56 0.68
C VAL A 131 23.24 12.10 0.76
N LEU A 132 23.47 11.34 -0.32
CA LEU A 132 23.11 9.93 -0.40
C LEU A 132 23.93 9.09 0.60
N GLU A 133 25.22 9.40 0.74
CA GLU A 133 26.10 8.75 1.70
C GLU A 133 25.63 8.98 3.15
N ARG A 134 25.37 10.24 3.53
CA ARG A 134 24.78 10.56 4.84
C ARG A 134 23.43 9.89 5.07
N GLY A 135 22.59 9.81 4.03
CA GLY A 135 21.33 9.08 4.10
C GLY A 135 21.53 7.59 4.40
N LEU A 136 22.49 6.95 3.73
CA LEU A 136 22.80 5.54 3.95
C LEU A 136 23.37 5.29 5.35
N GLU A 137 24.25 6.15 5.85
CA GLU A 137 24.76 6.09 7.22
C GLU A 137 23.62 6.18 8.26
N GLN A 138 22.62 7.01 8.00
CA GLN A 138 21.44 7.12 8.87
C GLN A 138 20.59 5.84 8.86
N VAL A 139 20.46 5.17 7.71
CA VAL A 139 19.81 3.85 7.61
C VAL A 139 20.57 2.83 8.44
N VAL A 140 21.90 2.74 8.28
CA VAL A 140 22.75 1.80 9.03
C VAL A 140 22.60 2.03 10.53
N THR A 141 22.68 3.28 10.97
CA THR A 141 22.53 3.66 12.39
C THR A 141 21.17 3.22 12.95
N ARG A 142 20.07 3.36 12.19
CA ARG A 142 18.75 2.89 12.63
C ARG A 142 18.65 1.37 12.70
N LEU A 143 19.23 0.66 11.74
CA LEU A 143 19.22 -0.79 11.73
C LEU A 143 20.02 -1.37 12.91
N GLU A 144 21.18 -0.78 13.21
CA GLU A 144 21.98 -1.14 14.39
C GLU A 144 21.23 -0.87 15.70
N ALA A 145 20.57 0.29 15.80
CA ALA A 145 19.74 0.63 16.96
C ALA A 145 18.56 -0.34 17.15
N ALA A 146 17.95 -0.81 16.05
CA ALA A 146 16.88 -1.80 16.08
C ALA A 146 17.38 -3.22 16.43
N GLY A 147 18.65 -3.54 16.15
CA GLY A 147 19.28 -4.82 16.46
C GLY A 147 19.91 -4.92 17.86
N GLY A 148 19.98 -3.82 18.61
CA GLY A 148 20.51 -3.80 19.99
C GLY A 148 19.57 -4.47 21.02
N PRO A 149 20.07 -4.87 22.21
CA PRO A 149 19.27 -5.49 23.26
C PRO A 149 18.32 -4.46 23.90
N GLY A 150 17.21 -4.15 23.22
CA GLY A 150 16.29 -3.07 23.62
C GLY A 150 14.84 -3.26 23.20
N GLY A 151 14.44 -4.43 22.69
CA GLY A 151 13.03 -4.76 22.39
C GLY A 151 12.20 -5.16 23.61
N ALA A 152 12.59 -4.75 24.82
CA ALA A 152 11.76 -4.90 26.01
C ALA A 152 10.95 -3.61 26.18
N ASP A 153 9.73 -3.64 25.65
CA ASP A 153 8.68 -2.67 25.94
C ASP A 153 8.49 -2.54 27.46
N PRO A 154 8.78 -1.38 28.09
CA PRO A 154 8.33 -1.16 29.45
C PRO A 154 6.82 -0.95 29.39
N ALA A 155 6.10 -2.07 29.53
CA ALA A 155 4.70 -2.10 29.93
C ALA A 155 4.48 -0.99 30.96
N THR A 156 3.70 0.02 30.57
CA THR A 156 3.28 1.08 31.48
C THR A 156 1.83 0.80 31.87
N PRO A 157 1.52 0.75 33.19
CA PRO A 157 0.23 0.31 33.75
C PRO A 157 -0.93 1.26 33.50
#